data_AF-A0A8J5SWG1-F1
#
_entry.id   AF-A0A8J5SWG1-F1
#
_cell.length_a   1.000
_cell.length_b   1.000
_cell.length_c   1.000
_cell.angle_alpha   90.00
_cell.angle_beta   90.00
_cell.angle_gamma   90.00
#
_symmetry.space_group_name_H-M   'P 1'
#
loop_
_entity.id
_entity.type
_entity.pdbx_description
1 polymer ?
#
loop_
_entity_poly.entity_id
_entity_poly.type
_entity_poly.pdbx_seq_one_letter_code
_entity_poly.pdbx_strand_id
1 'polypeptide(L)'
;MKWSYGINVCGEGGEYETLTLDCPLFHNARIVLDDFEVILHSPDSIAPVGILHPLAFHLEHKPNSSDIVGDSSIVQENSSCLYEVDGGIAHNDVENKQQTLNPVTTADACTNIDLRISKTGKKLFSIGCWIQDPCSTSEGLKADLVAVLSRIENQLKEEGLGWVNVLYVHLFISSMEEFGLANEVYMSFITEQKCSLGVPSRSTIELPLVQVGLGNAYVEVLVANEQVKRVLHVQSISCWAPSCIGPYSQATLHGDILYMAGQLGLDPPTMKLCPGGPTAELELALQNSEAVANAFGCSIFSSAIHFLVYCSAHLTSSEKEQVEHKLHSSYITHLDCSNTGSYPTILYVLASYLPKGAYVEIKPLLYVPTNDDGVATRELEARGSWTASSEAFSGWSAQYSDLNDSCCQVHTIGGRICSAVISITDDIALKICSTEQLYHSEEHMKALARFCAFKLTKILIDNDFSCDTITMLRFYYSVEHSVAADVMSRVFSQTFAELEGGGSCRTDGVPIFNIVPVSASGCSASMNDIISCELLASKV
;
A
#
# COMPACT_ATOMS: atom_id res chain seq x y z
N MET A 1 -7.72 3.59 -46.46
CA MET A 1 -7.68 4.63 -45.41
C MET A 1 -6.43 4.48 -44.54
N LYS A 2 -5.27 4.24 -45.18
CA LYS A 2 -3.97 3.86 -44.59
C LYS A 2 -2.94 5.01 -44.74
N TRP A 3 -3.45 6.21 -45.00
CA TRP A 3 -2.76 7.40 -45.55
C TRP A 3 -3.17 8.71 -44.84
N SER A 4 -3.84 8.62 -43.68
CA SER A 4 -4.47 9.80 -43.05
C SER A 4 -4.08 10.05 -41.60
N TYR A 5 -3.36 9.13 -40.94
CA TYR A 5 -2.85 9.32 -39.59
C TYR A 5 -1.46 8.69 -39.51
N GLY A 6 -0.44 9.55 -39.52
CA GLY A 6 0.96 9.14 -39.47
C GLY A 6 1.27 8.48 -38.14
N ILE A 7 1.52 7.17 -38.16
CA ILE A 7 2.13 6.47 -37.03
C ILE A 7 3.63 6.80 -37.09
N ASN A 8 4.15 7.38 -36.02
CA ASN A 8 5.57 7.66 -35.88
C ASN A 8 6.25 6.45 -35.22
N VAL A 9 7.18 5.81 -35.93
CA VAL A 9 7.87 4.57 -35.49
C VAL A 9 8.87 4.85 -34.35
N CYS A 10 8.90 6.08 -33.82
CA CYS A 10 9.86 6.57 -32.84
C CYS A 10 9.25 7.53 -31.80
N GLY A 11 7.99 7.30 -31.43
CA GLY A 11 7.31 8.00 -30.35
C GLY A 11 5.80 8.01 -30.56
N GLU A 12 5.06 7.42 -29.61
CA GLU A 12 3.61 7.53 -29.53
C GLU A 12 3.25 8.86 -28.85
N GLY A 13 2.21 9.54 -29.33
CA GLY A 13 1.77 10.81 -28.80
C GLY A 13 1.26 10.70 -27.36
N GLY A 14 1.85 11.50 -26.47
CA GLY A 14 1.39 11.74 -25.10
C GLY A 14 2.30 12.79 -24.43
N GLU A 15 1.79 14.02 -24.33
CA GLU A 15 2.26 15.27 -23.66
C GLU A 15 3.73 15.73 -23.75
N TYR A 16 4.69 14.89 -24.15
CA TYR A 16 6.06 15.30 -24.51
C TYR A 16 6.52 14.53 -25.74
N GLU A 17 6.55 15.23 -26.89
CA GLU A 17 7.04 14.68 -28.15
C GLU A 17 8.52 14.30 -28.00
N THR A 18 8.80 13.01 -27.84
CA THR A 18 10.17 12.51 -27.74
C THR A 18 10.75 12.37 -29.15
N LEU A 19 11.70 13.25 -29.51
CA LEU A 19 12.48 13.12 -30.74
C LEU A 19 13.57 12.06 -30.55
N THR A 20 13.38 10.87 -31.13
CA THR A 20 14.39 9.81 -31.12
C THR A 20 15.49 10.12 -32.15
N LEU A 21 16.69 10.49 -31.69
CA LEU A 21 17.84 10.78 -32.55
C LEU A 21 18.50 9.51 -33.10
N ASP A 22 18.56 8.46 -32.29
CA ASP A 22 19.12 7.18 -32.69
C ASP A 22 18.48 6.01 -31.94
N CYS A 23 18.22 4.89 -32.63
CA CYS A 23 17.79 3.63 -32.03
C CYS A 23 18.24 2.40 -32.84
N PRO A 24 18.18 1.18 -32.29
CA PRO A 24 18.54 -0.04 -33.01
C PRO A 24 17.72 -0.32 -34.28
N LEU A 25 16.51 0.26 -34.41
CA LEU A 25 15.67 0.16 -35.62
C LEU A 25 16.14 1.07 -36.76
N PHE A 26 16.96 2.09 -36.46
CA PHE A 26 17.56 2.96 -37.46
C PHE A 26 18.75 2.26 -38.10
N HIS A 27 18.50 1.44 -39.12
CA HIS A 27 19.53 0.60 -39.75
C HIS A 27 20.48 1.37 -40.67
N ASN A 28 20.02 2.47 -41.29
CA ASN A 28 20.76 3.15 -42.36
C ASN A 28 21.55 4.37 -41.86
N ALA A 29 20.93 5.19 -41.02
CA ALA A 29 21.52 6.43 -40.53
C ALA A 29 20.85 6.84 -39.21
N ARG A 30 21.58 7.57 -38.37
CA ARG A 30 21.06 8.26 -37.19
C ARG A 30 20.85 9.74 -37.49
N ILE A 31 19.94 10.38 -36.77
CA ILE A 31 19.73 11.83 -36.84
C ILE A 31 20.73 12.50 -35.90
N VAL A 32 21.54 13.39 -36.43
CA VAL A 32 22.49 14.20 -35.66
C VAL A 32 21.99 15.64 -35.68
N LEU A 33 21.78 16.22 -34.50
CA LEU A 33 21.44 17.64 -34.39
C LEU A 33 22.71 18.47 -34.61
N ASP A 34 22.69 19.31 -35.65
CA ASP A 34 23.77 20.24 -35.96
C ASP A 34 23.64 21.54 -35.15
N ASP A 35 22.39 21.97 -34.94
CA ASP A 35 22.05 23.17 -34.19
C ASP A 35 20.68 23.01 -33.52
N PHE A 36 20.53 23.53 -32.32
CA PHE A 36 19.30 23.46 -31.54
C PHE A 36 19.26 24.51 -30.43
N GLU A 37 18.05 24.88 -30.05
CA GLU A 37 17.78 25.71 -28.88
C GLU A 37 17.12 24.89 -27.78
N VAL A 38 17.42 25.20 -26.52
CA VAL A 38 16.70 24.63 -25.36
C VAL A 38 15.80 25.72 -24.79
N ILE A 39 14.50 25.58 -24.99
CA ILE A 39 13.49 26.50 -24.48
C ILE A 39 13.04 25.99 -23.12
N LEU A 40 13.45 26.67 -22.05
CA LEU A 40 13.00 26.34 -20.70
C LEU A 40 11.52 26.70 -20.56
N HIS A 41 10.67 25.68 -20.47
CA HIS A 41 9.22 25.81 -20.33
C HIS A 41 8.82 25.96 -18.85
N SER A 42 9.52 25.26 -17.94
CA SER A 42 9.38 25.43 -16.50
C SER A 42 10.74 25.69 -15.86
N PRO A 43 11.02 26.91 -15.38
CA PRO A 43 12.24 27.24 -14.64
C PRO A 43 12.07 26.82 -13.17
N ASP A 44 11.84 25.53 -12.93
CA ASP A 44 11.79 24.94 -11.59
C ASP A 44 13.21 24.75 -11.03
N SER A 45 13.40 24.95 -9.72
CA SER A 45 14.72 24.87 -9.07
C SER A 45 15.23 23.45 -8.81
N ILE A 46 14.37 22.44 -8.95
CA ILE A 46 14.64 21.04 -8.61
C ILE A 46 14.57 20.16 -9.87
N ALA A 47 13.58 20.38 -10.74
CA ALA A 47 13.42 19.63 -12.00
C ALA A 47 12.98 20.56 -13.16
N PRO A 48 13.90 21.37 -13.72
CA PRO A 48 13.56 22.27 -14.81
C PRO A 48 13.13 21.47 -16.06
N VAL A 49 12.05 21.91 -16.69
CA VAL A 49 11.55 21.31 -17.93
C VAL A 49 12.02 22.16 -19.11
N GLY A 50 12.83 21.58 -19.98
CA GLY A 50 13.31 22.20 -21.21
C GLY A 50 12.74 21.48 -22.43
N ILE A 51 12.23 22.26 -23.39
CA ILE A 51 11.85 21.79 -24.71
C ILE A 51 13.08 21.90 -25.60
N LEU A 52 13.52 20.79 -26.18
CA LEU A 52 14.57 20.77 -27.19
C LEU A 52 13.97 21.17 -28.54
N HIS A 53 14.41 22.29 -29.10
CA HIS A 53 13.96 22.82 -30.40
C HIS A 53 15.09 22.71 -31.43
N PRO A 54 15.11 21.66 -32.28
CA PRO A 54 16.11 21.51 -33.33
C PRO A 54 16.01 22.64 -34.37
N LEU A 55 17.14 23.27 -34.68
CA LEU A 55 17.25 24.30 -35.72
C LEU A 55 17.87 23.74 -37.01
N ALA A 56 18.83 22.82 -36.87
CA ALA A 56 19.46 22.13 -37.99
C ALA A 56 19.84 20.70 -37.59
N PHE A 57 19.76 19.77 -38.52
CA PHE A 57 20.17 18.38 -38.33
C PHE A 57 20.54 17.73 -39.67
N HIS A 58 21.37 16.70 -39.59
CA HIS A 58 21.72 15.85 -40.72
C HIS A 58 21.58 14.37 -40.36
N LEU A 59 21.67 13.53 -41.38
CA LEU A 59 21.72 12.09 -41.22
C LEU A 59 23.16 11.61 -41.28
N GLU A 60 23.61 10.90 -40.25
CA GLU A 60 24.91 10.25 -40.20
C GLU A 60 24.75 8.76 -40.42
N HIS A 61 25.39 8.23 -41.46
CA HIS A 61 25.30 6.80 -41.79
C HIS A 61 25.93 5.93 -40.71
N LYS A 62 25.23 4.86 -40.34
CA LYS A 62 25.76 3.89 -39.39
C LYS A 62 26.73 2.93 -40.08
N PRO A 63 27.87 2.61 -39.46
CA PRO A 63 28.97 1.90 -40.12
C PRO A 63 28.73 0.41 -40.46
N ASN A 64 27.49 -0.08 -40.54
CA ASN A 64 27.14 -1.48 -40.87
C ASN A 64 25.98 -1.64 -41.88
N SER A 65 25.55 -0.60 -42.59
CA SER A 65 24.51 -0.74 -43.64
C SER A 65 25.13 -1.30 -44.92
N SER A 66 25.39 -2.61 -44.97
CA SER A 66 25.79 -3.28 -46.19
C SER A 66 24.64 -3.30 -47.19
N ASP A 67 24.86 -2.74 -48.38
CA ASP A 67 24.01 -2.85 -49.56
C ASP A 67 23.69 -4.33 -49.87
N ILE A 68 22.47 -4.77 -49.56
CA ILE A 68 21.91 -6.01 -50.12
C ILE A 68 20.64 -5.64 -50.87
N VAL A 69 20.85 -5.22 -52.12
CA VAL A 69 19.85 -5.35 -53.17
C VAL A 69 19.95 -6.79 -53.67
N GLY A 70 18.91 -7.60 -53.42
CA GLY A 70 18.71 -8.84 -54.16
C GLY A 70 18.42 -10.09 -53.33
N ASP A 71 17.18 -10.54 -53.50
CA ASP A 71 16.71 -11.92 -53.48
C ASP A 71 16.22 -12.54 -52.17
N SER A 72 14.99 -13.03 -52.29
CA SER A 72 14.19 -13.70 -51.29
C SER A 72 14.82 -15.02 -50.83
N SER A 73 15.16 -15.13 -49.54
CA SER A 73 15.07 -16.40 -48.82
C SER A 73 14.85 -16.16 -47.33
N ILE A 74 13.83 -16.86 -46.82
CA ILE A 74 13.27 -16.78 -45.48
C ILE A 74 14.30 -17.27 -44.47
N VAL A 75 14.69 -16.41 -43.52
CA VAL A 75 15.25 -16.83 -42.23
C VAL A 75 14.35 -16.24 -41.16
N GLN A 76 13.65 -17.14 -40.48
CA GLN A 76 12.61 -16.88 -39.50
C GLN A 76 13.28 -16.63 -38.14
N GLU A 77 13.51 -15.37 -37.80
CA GLU A 77 13.69 -14.95 -36.40
C GLU A 77 12.37 -14.33 -35.92
N ASN A 78 11.93 -14.80 -34.75
CA ASN A 78 10.61 -14.57 -34.16
C ASN A 78 10.33 -13.08 -33.92
N SER A 79 9.77 -12.44 -34.95
CA SER A 79 9.10 -11.16 -34.89
C SER A 79 7.64 -11.37 -34.47
N SER A 80 7.36 -11.23 -33.18
CA SER A 80 6.01 -10.92 -32.69
C SER A 80 6.03 -10.34 -31.28
N CYS A 81 6.31 -9.05 -31.17
CA CYS A 81 5.95 -8.23 -30.01
C CYS A 81 5.47 -6.87 -30.51
N LEU A 82 4.28 -6.87 -31.12
CA LEU A 82 3.49 -5.69 -31.37
C LEU A 82 2.07 -6.05 -30.92
N TYR A 83 1.67 -5.53 -29.77
CA TYR A 83 0.30 -5.66 -29.28
C TYR A 83 -0.38 -4.31 -29.43
N GLU A 84 -1.49 -4.25 -30.16
CA GLU A 84 -2.38 -3.10 -30.18
C GLU A 84 -2.93 -2.87 -28.76
N VAL A 85 -2.91 -1.60 -28.33
CA VAL A 85 -3.66 -1.12 -27.17
C VAL A 85 -5.04 -0.74 -27.67
N ASP A 86 -6.07 -1.39 -27.15
CA ASP A 86 -7.46 -1.05 -27.48
C ASP A 86 -7.78 0.31 -26.84
N GLY A 87 -7.85 1.34 -27.68
CA GLY A 87 -8.08 2.73 -27.30
C GLY A 87 -9.54 2.97 -26.95
N GLY A 88 -9.90 2.65 -25.72
CA GLY A 88 -11.27 2.78 -25.21
C GLY A 88 -11.41 3.77 -24.06
N ILE A 89 -10.85 4.98 -24.13
CA ILE A 89 -11.30 6.11 -23.28
C ILE A 89 -11.29 7.38 -24.12
N ALA A 90 -12.49 7.85 -24.48
CA ALA A 90 -12.68 9.10 -25.18
C ALA A 90 -12.45 10.29 -24.22
N HIS A 91 -11.35 11.01 -24.41
CA HIS A 91 -11.21 12.37 -23.90
C HIS A 91 -11.84 13.32 -24.92
N ASN A 92 -12.96 13.94 -24.55
CA ASN A 92 -13.46 15.13 -25.25
C ASN A 92 -12.91 16.36 -24.53
N ASP A 93 -11.92 16.98 -25.15
CA ASP A 93 -11.50 18.34 -24.84
C ASP A 93 -12.65 19.32 -25.05
N VAL A 94 -13.00 20.09 -24.03
CA VAL A 94 -13.75 21.33 -24.20
C VAL A 94 -13.02 22.45 -23.46
N GLU A 95 -12.72 23.47 -24.26
CA GLU A 95 -11.95 24.66 -23.99
C GLU A 95 -12.33 25.42 -22.71
N ASN A 96 -11.27 25.92 -22.05
CA ASN A 96 -11.19 27.08 -21.17
C ASN A 96 -12.44 27.98 -21.09
N LYS A 97 -13.11 27.92 -19.94
CA LYS A 97 -13.61 29.13 -19.26
C LYS A 97 -13.14 29.10 -17.82
N GLN A 98 -12.19 29.99 -17.51
CA GLN A 98 -11.86 30.38 -16.14
C GLN A 98 -13.14 30.92 -15.47
N GLN A 99 -13.79 30.08 -14.68
CA GLN A 99 -14.64 30.52 -13.58
C GLN A 99 -13.82 30.33 -12.31
N THR A 100 -13.40 31.46 -11.74
CA THR A 100 -12.96 31.57 -10.35
C THR A 100 -14.02 30.91 -9.47
N LEU A 101 -13.74 29.68 -9.03
CA LEU A 101 -14.45 29.04 -7.94
C LEU A 101 -14.05 29.77 -6.66
N ASN A 102 -15.00 30.53 -6.12
CA ASN A 102 -14.90 31.05 -4.77
C ASN A 102 -14.72 29.87 -3.80
N PRO A 103 -13.96 30.04 -2.71
CA PRO A 103 -13.82 29.00 -1.70
C PRO A 103 -15.21 28.71 -1.14
N VAL A 104 -15.68 27.49 -1.37
CA VAL A 104 -16.88 26.99 -0.69
C VAL A 104 -16.47 26.81 0.76
N THR A 105 -16.81 27.79 1.58
CA THR A 105 -16.96 27.61 3.02
C THR A 105 -18.11 26.63 3.24
N THR A 106 -17.81 25.33 3.27
CA THR A 106 -18.66 24.33 3.92
C THR A 106 -18.21 24.21 5.36
N ALA A 107 -18.70 25.14 6.18
CA ALA A 107 -18.83 24.89 7.61
C ALA A 107 -19.93 23.82 7.80
N ASP A 108 -19.58 22.77 8.55
CA ASP A 108 -20.48 21.86 9.28
C ASP A 108 -21.67 21.22 8.54
N ALA A 109 -21.38 20.31 7.60
CA ALA A 109 -22.41 19.43 7.04
C ALA A 109 -21.93 17.97 6.87
N CYS A 110 -21.50 17.35 7.98
CA CYS A 110 -21.65 15.90 8.19
C CYS A 110 -21.35 15.61 9.67
N THR A 111 -22.38 15.57 10.52
CA THR A 111 -22.21 15.29 11.96
C THR A 111 -21.92 13.82 12.27
N ASN A 112 -21.89 12.95 11.25
CA ASN A 112 -21.76 11.50 11.37
C ASN A 112 -20.49 10.95 10.68
N ILE A 113 -19.38 11.68 10.75
CA ILE A 113 -18.07 11.17 10.30
C ILE A 113 -17.30 10.71 11.54
N ASP A 114 -16.95 9.42 11.60
CA ASP A 114 -16.07 8.91 12.66
C ASP A 114 -14.62 9.10 12.22
N LEU A 115 -13.81 9.61 13.13
CA LEU A 115 -12.38 9.85 12.93
C LEU A 115 -11.63 9.16 14.06
N ARG A 116 -10.79 8.20 13.69
CA ARG A 116 -9.90 7.52 14.63
C ARG A 116 -8.46 7.90 14.35
N ILE A 117 -7.79 8.33 15.41
CA ILE A 117 -6.38 8.69 15.36
C ILE A 117 -5.64 7.68 16.22
N SER A 118 -5.03 6.69 15.58
CA SER A 118 -4.14 5.76 16.29
C SER A 118 -2.80 6.47 16.47
N LYS A 119 -2.63 7.17 17.60
CA LYS A 119 -1.39 7.87 17.96
C LYS A 119 -0.56 6.98 18.87
N THR A 120 0.61 6.57 18.40
CA THR A 120 1.53 5.74 19.19
C THR A 120 2.95 6.22 18.89
N GLY A 121 3.58 6.84 19.89
CA GLY A 121 4.87 7.51 19.74
C GLY A 121 4.74 8.93 19.18
N LYS A 122 5.60 9.85 19.62
CA LYS A 122 5.48 11.30 19.29
C LYS A 122 5.82 11.64 17.83
N LYS A 123 6.21 10.69 16.98
CA LYS A 123 6.78 10.97 15.65
C LYS A 123 5.92 10.45 14.48
N LEU A 124 5.25 9.31 14.64
CA LEU A 124 4.50 8.64 13.59
C LEU A 124 3.15 8.19 14.14
N PHE A 125 2.07 8.35 13.37
CA PHE A 125 0.73 7.93 13.77
C PHE A 125 -0.14 7.67 12.55
N SER A 126 -1.27 6.99 12.72
CA SER A 126 -2.24 6.80 11.65
C SER A 126 -3.57 7.48 11.95
N ILE A 127 -4.24 7.94 10.90
CA ILE A 127 -5.58 8.51 10.95
C ILE A 127 -6.48 7.65 10.06
N GLY A 128 -7.44 6.94 10.66
CA GLY A 128 -8.53 6.26 9.98
C GLY A 128 -9.80 7.11 10.00
N CYS A 129 -10.50 7.24 8.88
CA CYS A 129 -11.70 8.07 8.78
C CYS A 129 -12.74 7.45 7.84
N TRP A 130 -14.00 7.43 8.27
CA TRP A 130 -15.14 6.89 7.50
C TRP A 130 -16.46 7.56 7.94
N ILE A 131 -17.55 7.23 7.25
CA ILE A 131 -18.89 7.71 7.61
C ILE A 131 -19.61 6.68 8.46
N GLN A 132 -20.15 7.13 9.59
CA GLN A 132 -20.93 6.32 10.51
C GLN A 132 -22.40 6.32 10.08
N ASP A 133 -22.99 5.11 9.97
CA ASP A 133 -24.41 4.90 9.68
C ASP A 133 -24.91 5.61 8.40
N PRO A 134 -24.53 5.08 7.21
CA PRO A 134 -24.80 5.73 5.93
C PRO A 134 -26.30 5.83 5.57
N CYS A 135 -27.18 5.15 6.33
CA CYS A 135 -28.60 4.99 6.03
C CYS A 135 -29.40 6.30 6.02
N SER A 136 -28.81 7.42 6.47
CA SER A 136 -29.46 8.74 6.48
C SER A 136 -28.79 9.83 5.64
N THR A 137 -27.56 9.61 5.12
CA THR A 137 -26.74 10.71 4.56
C THR A 137 -25.82 10.38 3.37
N SER A 138 -25.62 9.10 2.99
CA SER A 138 -24.69 8.77 1.90
C SER A 138 -25.26 9.15 0.52
N GLU A 139 -24.74 10.20 -0.10
CA GLU A 139 -25.01 10.58 -1.50
C GLU A 139 -24.13 9.81 -2.51
N GLY A 140 -23.44 8.74 -2.06
CA GLY A 140 -22.58 7.87 -2.87
C GLY A 140 -21.09 8.09 -2.63
N LEU A 141 -20.24 7.30 -3.31
CA LEU A 141 -18.79 7.27 -3.06
C LEU A 141 -18.13 8.66 -3.13
N LYS A 142 -18.51 9.49 -4.11
CA LYS A 142 -17.94 10.84 -4.28
C LYS A 142 -18.12 11.69 -3.03
N ALA A 143 -19.36 11.78 -2.52
CA ALA A 143 -19.68 12.60 -1.36
C ALA A 143 -18.96 12.06 -0.12
N ASP A 144 -19.00 10.75 0.07
CA ASP A 144 -18.37 10.07 1.19
C ASP A 144 -16.85 10.30 1.22
N LEU A 145 -16.19 10.12 0.07
CA LEU A 145 -14.75 10.27 -0.04
C LEU A 145 -14.30 11.74 0.11
N VAL A 146 -15.07 12.71 -0.43
CA VAL A 146 -14.82 14.15 -0.22
C VAL A 146 -14.92 14.49 1.27
N ALA A 147 -15.96 14.00 1.96
CA ALA A 147 -16.18 14.24 3.37
C ALA A 147 -15.04 13.65 4.23
N VAL A 148 -14.66 12.40 3.96
CA VAL A 148 -13.58 11.68 4.65
C VAL A 148 -12.23 12.37 4.44
N LEU A 149 -11.84 12.67 3.20
CA LEU A 149 -10.56 13.34 2.91
C LEU A 149 -10.51 14.77 3.46
N SER A 150 -11.64 15.50 3.45
CA SER A 150 -11.73 16.82 4.08
C SER A 150 -11.52 16.74 5.58
N ARG A 151 -12.09 15.72 6.24
CA ARG A 151 -11.93 15.54 7.69
C ARG A 151 -10.48 15.21 8.04
N ILE A 152 -9.81 14.35 7.28
CA ILE A 152 -8.39 14.04 7.44
C ILE A 152 -7.55 15.31 7.24
N GLU A 153 -7.79 16.08 6.18
CA GLU A 153 -7.06 17.32 5.91
C GLU A 153 -7.22 18.34 7.07
N ASN A 154 -8.42 18.47 7.61
CA ASN A 154 -8.67 19.34 8.77
C ASN A 154 -7.93 18.84 10.02
N GLN A 155 -7.92 17.53 10.26
CA GLN A 155 -7.16 16.96 11.38
C GLN A 155 -5.65 17.19 11.24
N LEU A 156 -5.10 17.03 10.03
CA LEU A 156 -3.69 17.34 9.76
C LEU A 156 -3.40 18.80 10.10
N LYS A 157 -4.26 19.74 9.65
CA LYS A 157 -4.10 21.18 9.95
C LYS A 157 -4.18 21.49 11.45
N GLU A 158 -5.08 20.84 12.19
CA GLU A 158 -5.21 21.00 13.65
C GLU A 158 -3.92 20.59 14.39
N GLU A 159 -3.22 19.56 13.90
CA GLU A 159 -1.92 19.12 14.41
C GLU A 159 -0.74 19.94 13.84
N GLY A 160 -1.00 20.95 13.00
CA GLY A 160 0.04 21.77 12.35
C GLY A 160 0.77 21.06 11.20
N LEU A 161 0.18 20.02 10.64
CA LEU A 161 0.71 19.19 9.56
C LEU A 161 -0.06 19.40 8.25
N GLY A 162 0.45 18.84 7.15
CA GLY A 162 -0.23 18.84 5.85
C GLY A 162 -0.06 17.54 5.09
N TRP A 163 -0.59 17.44 3.87
CA TRP A 163 -0.45 16.23 3.04
C TRP A 163 1.00 15.86 2.71
N VAL A 164 1.93 16.83 2.75
CA VAL A 164 3.37 16.58 2.65
C VAL A 164 3.89 15.62 3.73
N ASN A 165 3.25 15.58 4.90
CA ASN A 165 3.60 14.70 6.03
C ASN A 165 3.06 13.27 5.89
N VAL A 166 2.17 13.01 4.92
CA VAL A 166 1.60 11.68 4.71
C VAL A 166 2.62 10.81 3.96
N LEU A 167 2.87 9.61 4.50
CA LEU A 167 3.80 8.62 3.95
C LEU A 167 3.08 7.56 3.10
N TYR A 168 1.92 7.11 3.59
CA TYR A 168 1.15 6.01 3.01
C TYR A 168 -0.34 6.28 3.12
N VAL A 169 -1.12 5.83 2.12
CA VAL A 169 -2.59 5.85 2.14
C VAL A 169 -3.16 4.46 1.83
N HIS A 170 -3.98 3.93 2.73
CA HIS A 170 -4.95 2.90 2.40
C HIS A 170 -6.27 3.56 2.02
N LEU A 171 -6.71 3.35 0.78
CA LEU A 171 -7.99 3.82 0.27
C LEU A 171 -8.93 2.62 0.08
N PHE A 172 -9.87 2.44 1.00
CA PHE A 172 -10.89 1.42 0.89
C PHE A 172 -12.17 2.02 0.31
N ILE A 173 -12.71 1.37 -0.74
CA ILE A 173 -13.95 1.78 -1.40
C ILE A 173 -14.96 0.63 -1.37
N SER A 174 -16.25 0.94 -1.48
CA SER A 174 -17.31 -0.07 -1.51
C SER A 174 -17.49 -0.75 -2.87
N SER A 175 -16.95 -0.18 -3.96
CA SER A 175 -17.03 -0.74 -5.32
C SER A 175 -15.83 -0.31 -6.19
N MET A 176 -15.13 -1.28 -6.78
CA MET A 176 -14.07 -1.08 -7.77
C MET A 176 -14.59 -0.55 -9.10
N GLU A 177 -15.89 -0.65 -9.39
CA GLU A 177 -16.49 -0.03 -10.59
C GLU A 177 -16.35 1.50 -10.55
N GLU A 178 -16.30 2.08 -9.35
CA GLU A 178 -16.15 3.52 -9.12
C GLU A 178 -14.69 3.93 -8.90
N PHE A 179 -13.71 3.07 -9.21
CA PHE A 179 -12.28 3.36 -9.03
C PHE A 179 -11.84 4.66 -9.73
N GLY A 180 -12.33 4.92 -10.94
CA GLY A 180 -12.03 6.16 -11.68
C GLY A 180 -12.52 7.41 -10.94
N LEU A 181 -13.73 7.36 -10.39
CA LEU A 181 -14.31 8.42 -9.58
C LEU A 181 -13.54 8.63 -8.27
N ALA A 182 -13.17 7.54 -7.59
CA ALA A 182 -12.35 7.60 -6.38
C ALA A 182 -11.00 8.28 -6.66
N ASN A 183 -10.38 7.95 -7.79
CA ASN A 183 -9.09 8.53 -8.19
C ASN A 183 -9.22 10.03 -8.53
N GLU A 184 -10.29 10.44 -9.23
CA GLU A 184 -10.60 11.86 -9.50
C GLU A 184 -10.72 12.67 -8.20
N VAL A 185 -11.49 12.16 -7.22
CA VAL A 185 -11.67 12.83 -5.93
C VAL A 185 -10.34 12.88 -5.18
N TYR A 186 -9.62 11.76 -5.09
CA TYR A 186 -8.31 11.69 -4.44
C TYR A 186 -7.32 12.72 -5.02
N MET A 187 -7.31 12.87 -6.35
CA MET A 187 -6.48 13.86 -7.07
C MET A 187 -6.77 15.31 -6.69
N SER A 188 -7.99 15.63 -6.26
CA SER A 188 -8.32 16.98 -5.82
C SER A 188 -7.73 17.35 -4.44
N PHE A 189 -7.43 16.34 -3.61
CA PHE A 189 -6.86 16.53 -2.27
C PHE A 189 -5.34 16.40 -2.27
N ILE A 190 -4.80 15.41 -2.97
CA ILE A 190 -3.38 15.07 -2.97
C ILE A 190 -2.79 15.52 -4.30
N THR A 191 -2.21 16.72 -4.27
CA THR A 191 -1.59 17.37 -5.42
C THR A 191 -0.11 17.55 -5.19
N GLU A 192 0.67 17.70 -6.27
CA GLU A 192 2.11 18.00 -6.15
C GLU A 192 2.39 19.25 -5.33
N GLN A 193 1.52 20.27 -5.43
CA GLN A 193 1.62 21.50 -4.64
C GLN A 193 1.46 21.26 -3.13
N LYS A 194 0.53 20.39 -2.74
CA LYS A 194 0.30 20.02 -1.33
C LYS A 194 1.31 18.99 -0.82
N CYS A 195 2.00 18.30 -1.73
CA CYS A 195 2.97 17.24 -1.46
C CYS A 195 4.33 17.56 -2.11
N SER A 196 4.93 18.69 -1.73
CA SER A 196 6.20 19.18 -2.31
C SER A 196 7.39 18.22 -2.16
N LEU A 197 7.32 17.26 -1.24
CA LEU A 197 8.31 16.19 -1.04
C LEU A 197 7.92 14.86 -1.69
N GLY A 198 6.99 14.89 -2.65
CA GLY A 198 6.43 13.71 -3.30
C GLY A 198 5.12 13.25 -2.67
N VAL A 199 4.26 12.72 -3.53
CA VAL A 199 2.96 12.13 -3.18
C VAL A 199 3.14 10.81 -2.42
N PRO A 200 2.24 10.48 -1.47
CA PRO A 200 2.36 9.26 -0.67
C PRO A 200 2.17 8.00 -1.52
N SER A 201 2.75 6.91 -1.03
CA SER A 201 2.47 5.57 -1.55
C SER A 201 1.05 5.13 -1.18
N ARG A 202 0.42 4.26 -1.98
CA ARG A 202 -1.02 3.95 -1.83
C ARG A 202 -1.38 2.50 -2.19
N SER A 203 -2.35 1.92 -1.49
CA SER A 203 -3.17 0.80 -1.99
C SER A 203 -4.63 1.20 -2.03
N THR A 204 -5.33 0.81 -3.08
CA THR A 204 -6.78 1.01 -3.21
C THR A 204 -7.46 -0.34 -3.34
N ILE A 205 -8.33 -0.69 -2.39
CA ILE A 205 -8.91 -2.04 -2.30
C ILE A 205 -10.42 -1.94 -2.08
N GLU A 206 -11.21 -2.83 -2.70
CA GLU A 206 -12.64 -2.90 -2.39
C GLU A 206 -12.88 -3.82 -1.21
N LEU A 207 -13.60 -3.30 -0.22
CA LEU A 207 -13.97 -4.01 1.00
C LEU A 207 -15.48 -3.93 1.23
N PRO A 208 -16.06 -4.87 2.00
CA PRO A 208 -17.50 -4.90 2.32
C PRO A 208 -17.92 -3.80 3.33
N LEU A 209 -17.55 -2.54 3.07
CA LEU A 209 -17.75 -1.39 3.97
C LEU A 209 -19.22 -1.13 4.31
N VAL A 210 -20.09 -1.18 3.30
CA VAL A 210 -21.53 -0.91 3.43
C VAL A 210 -22.20 -1.96 4.33
N GLN A 211 -21.76 -3.22 4.27
CA GLN A 211 -22.34 -4.33 5.04
C GLN A 211 -22.16 -4.14 6.55
N VAL A 212 -21.12 -3.41 6.96
CA VAL A 212 -20.80 -3.14 8.36
C VAL A 212 -21.03 -1.68 8.77
N GLY A 213 -21.65 -0.88 7.91
CA GLY A 213 -22.05 0.51 8.22
C GLY A 213 -20.93 1.54 8.21
N LEU A 214 -19.85 1.33 7.44
CA LEU A 214 -18.72 2.27 7.29
C LEU A 214 -18.86 3.24 6.09
N GLY A 215 -20.04 3.31 5.47
CA GLY A 215 -20.26 4.11 4.25
C GLY A 215 -19.59 3.51 3.02
N ASN A 216 -19.37 4.33 2.00
CA ASN A 216 -18.76 3.91 0.73
C ASN A 216 -17.25 4.11 0.67
N ALA A 217 -16.67 4.89 1.58
CA ALA A 217 -15.25 5.18 1.63
C ALA A 217 -14.71 5.08 3.05
N TYR A 218 -13.59 4.37 3.20
CA TYR A 218 -12.79 4.36 4.41
C TYR A 218 -11.33 4.62 4.03
N VAL A 219 -10.76 5.71 4.55
CA VAL A 219 -9.36 6.08 4.30
C VAL A 219 -8.55 5.96 5.58
N GLU A 220 -7.39 5.32 5.49
CA GLU A 220 -6.36 5.35 6.53
C GLU A 220 -5.08 5.97 5.98
N VAL A 221 -4.55 6.99 6.67
CA VAL A 221 -3.28 7.62 6.31
C VAL A 221 -2.24 7.39 7.41
N LEU A 222 -1.01 7.09 7.00
CA LEU A 222 0.17 7.07 7.89
C LEU A 222 0.89 8.41 7.79
N VAL A 223 1.09 9.06 8.95
CA VAL A 223 1.55 10.45 9.04
C VAL A 223 2.81 10.52 9.89
N ALA A 224 3.83 11.21 9.38
CA ALA A 224 5.04 11.54 10.13
C ALA A 224 5.07 13.04 10.47
N ASN A 225 5.45 13.36 11.71
CA ASN A 225 5.65 14.75 12.12
C ASN A 225 6.81 15.41 11.37
N GLU A 226 7.83 14.63 11.03
CA GLU A 226 9.00 15.09 10.32
C GLU A 226 8.76 15.07 8.79
N GLN A 227 9.16 16.16 8.13
CA GLN A 227 9.09 16.29 6.67
C GLN A 227 10.38 15.78 6.01
N VAL A 228 10.77 14.55 6.35
CA VAL A 228 11.93 13.88 5.76
C VAL A 228 11.46 12.59 5.12
N LYS A 229 11.32 12.55 3.80
CA LYS A 229 10.97 11.34 3.07
C LYS A 229 11.61 11.34 1.69
N ARG A 230 11.91 10.15 1.18
CA ARG A 230 12.32 9.95 -0.22
C ARG A 230 11.22 9.18 -0.92
N VAL A 231 10.80 9.67 -2.08
CA VAL A 231 9.66 9.12 -2.81
C VAL A 231 10.11 8.67 -4.20
N LEU A 232 9.71 7.47 -4.61
CA LEU A 232 9.84 7.00 -5.99
C LEU A 232 8.48 7.12 -6.68
N HIS A 233 8.40 8.01 -7.66
CA HIS A 233 7.19 8.24 -8.45
C HIS A 233 7.53 8.04 -9.94
N VAL A 234 7.24 6.86 -10.47
CA VAL A 234 7.39 6.55 -11.90
C VAL A 234 6.18 7.09 -12.62
N GLN A 235 6.36 8.22 -13.32
CA GLN A 235 5.27 8.96 -13.99
C GLN A 235 5.12 8.58 -15.47
N SER A 236 6.13 7.94 -16.06
CA SER A 236 6.13 7.54 -17.46
C SER A 236 6.07 6.03 -17.61
N ILE A 237 5.43 5.56 -18.68
CA ILE A 237 5.53 4.16 -19.11
C ILE A 237 7.01 3.80 -19.29
N SER A 238 7.40 2.65 -18.76
CA SER A 238 8.79 2.20 -18.73
C SER A 238 8.89 0.70 -18.95
N CYS A 239 10.11 0.20 -19.19
CA CYS A 239 10.35 -1.24 -19.30
C CYS A 239 10.69 -1.92 -17.97
N TRP A 240 10.77 -1.18 -16.86
CA TRP A 240 11.35 -1.67 -15.60
C TRP A 240 10.36 -1.67 -14.44
N ALA A 241 9.41 -0.73 -14.38
CA ALA A 241 8.35 -0.72 -13.38
C ALA A 241 7.05 -0.08 -13.91
N PRO A 242 5.87 -0.53 -13.42
CA PRO A 242 4.59 0.06 -13.81
C PRO A 242 4.50 1.54 -13.45
N SER A 243 3.94 2.34 -14.36
CA SER A 243 3.71 3.77 -14.15
C SER A 243 2.55 4.03 -13.17
N CYS A 244 2.68 5.06 -12.33
CA CYS A 244 1.60 5.55 -11.49
C CYS A 244 0.61 6.36 -12.34
N ILE A 245 -0.60 5.83 -12.54
CA ILE A 245 -1.70 6.54 -13.20
C ILE A 245 -2.50 7.29 -12.12
N GLY A 246 -1.94 8.38 -11.61
CA GLY A 246 -2.51 9.23 -10.55
C GLY A 246 -1.47 9.66 -9.50
N PRO A 247 -1.79 10.60 -8.60
CA PRO A 247 -0.86 11.22 -7.66
C PRO A 247 -0.64 10.32 -6.43
N TYR A 248 -0.08 9.15 -6.68
CA TYR A 248 0.49 8.27 -5.67
C TYR A 248 1.87 7.84 -6.15
N SER A 249 2.72 7.40 -5.23
CA SER A 249 4.06 6.91 -5.54
C SER A 249 4.15 5.39 -5.39
N GLN A 250 5.12 4.77 -6.07
CA GLN A 250 5.39 3.34 -5.91
C GLN A 250 5.92 3.03 -4.51
N ALA A 251 6.71 3.93 -3.94
CA ALA A 251 7.22 3.76 -2.59
C ALA A 251 7.62 5.10 -1.94
N THR A 252 7.51 5.13 -0.62
CA THR A 252 7.96 6.23 0.25
C THR A 252 8.88 5.69 1.33
N LEU A 253 10.13 6.13 1.35
CA LEU A 253 11.13 5.84 2.39
C LEU A 253 11.10 6.95 3.45
N HIS A 254 10.91 6.57 4.71
CA HIS A 254 10.99 7.45 5.88
C HIS A 254 11.75 6.75 7.00
N GLY A 255 12.79 7.40 7.54
CA GLY A 255 13.76 6.73 8.42
C GLY A 255 14.35 5.51 7.72
N ASP A 256 14.31 4.36 8.40
CA ASP A 256 14.80 3.08 7.88
C ASP A 256 13.67 2.20 7.26
N ILE A 257 12.46 2.73 7.04
CA ILE A 257 11.31 1.95 6.55
C ILE A 257 10.86 2.43 5.17
N LEU A 258 10.85 1.51 4.21
CA LEU A 258 10.28 1.72 2.88
C LEU A 258 8.82 1.22 2.85
N TYR A 259 7.89 2.16 2.76
CA TYR A 259 6.47 1.90 2.56
C TYR A 259 6.19 1.78 1.06
N MET A 260 5.96 0.55 0.57
CA MET A 260 5.64 0.32 -0.84
C MET A 260 4.13 0.34 -1.07
N ALA A 261 3.71 0.95 -2.17
CA ALA A 261 2.34 0.88 -2.67
C ALA A 261 1.96 -0.55 -3.05
N GLY A 262 0.66 -0.77 -3.22
CA GLY A 262 0.12 -1.99 -3.82
C GLY A 262 0.73 -2.29 -5.17
N GLN A 263 1.40 -3.44 -5.29
CA GLN A 263 1.99 -3.93 -6.52
C GLN A 263 1.08 -4.97 -7.15
N LEU A 264 0.63 -4.68 -8.36
CA LEU A 264 -0.11 -5.60 -9.22
C LEU A 264 0.84 -6.28 -10.20
N GLY A 265 0.41 -7.43 -10.74
CA GLY A 265 1.06 -8.12 -11.86
C GLY A 265 0.86 -7.41 -13.19
N LEU A 266 1.21 -6.12 -13.27
CA LEU A 266 1.15 -5.32 -14.48
C LEU A 266 2.45 -5.45 -15.28
N ASP A 267 2.32 -5.69 -16.58
CA ASP A 267 3.44 -5.57 -17.51
C ASP A 267 3.80 -4.09 -17.69
N PRO A 268 5.01 -3.64 -17.30
CA PRO A 268 5.35 -2.21 -17.27
C PRO A 268 5.17 -1.44 -18.59
N PRO A 269 5.55 -2.00 -19.76
CA PRO A 269 5.37 -1.30 -21.04
C PRO A 269 3.90 -1.16 -21.45
N THR A 270 3.05 -2.14 -21.14
CA THR A 270 1.65 -2.15 -21.62
C THR A 270 0.63 -1.72 -20.58
N MET A 271 1.00 -1.70 -19.29
CA MET A 271 0.11 -1.42 -18.16
C MET A 271 -1.13 -2.34 -18.11
N LYS A 272 -1.04 -3.52 -18.72
CA LYS A 272 -2.05 -4.59 -18.69
C LYS A 272 -1.65 -5.65 -17.68
N LEU A 273 -2.65 -6.30 -17.07
CA LEU A 273 -2.41 -7.47 -16.21
C LEU A 273 -1.81 -8.60 -17.06
N CYS A 274 -0.82 -9.30 -16.52
CA CYS A 274 -0.22 -10.42 -17.23
C CYS A 274 -1.24 -11.57 -17.40
N PRO A 275 -1.23 -12.26 -18.54
CA PRO A 275 -2.03 -13.47 -18.71
C PRO A 275 -1.49 -14.60 -17.82
N GLY A 276 -2.33 -15.58 -17.50
CA GLY A 276 -1.92 -16.77 -16.74
C GLY A 276 -2.58 -16.90 -15.36
N GLY A 277 -3.44 -15.95 -14.99
CA GLY A 277 -4.24 -16.02 -13.77
C GLY A 277 -3.46 -15.66 -12.50
N PRO A 278 -3.97 -16.03 -11.31
CA PRO A 278 -3.53 -15.47 -10.03
C PRO A 278 -2.06 -15.74 -9.70
N THR A 279 -1.51 -16.89 -10.09
CA THR A 279 -0.11 -17.24 -9.81
C THR A 279 0.88 -16.47 -10.70
N ALA A 280 0.51 -16.20 -11.96
CA ALA A 280 1.30 -15.36 -12.86
C ALA A 280 1.27 -13.90 -12.41
N GLU A 281 0.10 -13.40 -11.99
CA GLU A 281 -0.04 -12.06 -11.44
C GLU A 281 0.80 -11.86 -10.19
N LEU A 282 0.80 -12.82 -9.27
CA LEU A 282 1.65 -12.78 -8.07
C LEU A 282 3.13 -12.73 -8.43
N GLU A 283 3.59 -13.56 -9.37
CA GLU A 283 5.00 -13.62 -9.77
C GLU A 283 5.46 -12.31 -10.39
N LEU A 284 4.67 -11.72 -11.28
CA LEU A 284 4.99 -10.41 -11.87
C LEU A 284 4.89 -9.28 -10.84
N ALA A 285 3.94 -9.35 -9.89
CA ALA A 285 3.87 -8.38 -8.80
C ALA A 285 5.12 -8.40 -7.90
N LEU A 286 5.67 -9.60 -7.62
CA LEU A 286 6.95 -9.75 -6.91
C LEU A 286 8.12 -9.16 -7.70
N GLN A 287 8.17 -9.39 -9.01
CA GLN A 287 9.20 -8.79 -9.89
C GLN A 287 9.10 -7.26 -9.93
N ASN A 288 7.90 -6.72 -10.05
CA ASN A 288 7.65 -5.28 -10.00
C ASN A 288 8.07 -4.70 -8.64
N SER A 289 7.76 -5.40 -7.55
CA SER A 289 8.19 -5.00 -6.20
C SER A 289 9.71 -4.99 -6.06
N GLU A 290 10.40 -6.01 -6.57
CA GLU A 290 11.87 -6.08 -6.58
C GLU A 290 12.48 -4.95 -7.41
N ALA A 291 11.91 -4.62 -8.57
CA ALA A 291 12.38 -3.50 -9.39
C ALA A 291 12.26 -2.16 -8.66
N VAL A 292 11.14 -1.92 -7.96
CA VAL A 292 10.94 -0.73 -7.13
C VAL A 292 11.91 -0.71 -5.94
N ALA A 293 12.11 -1.84 -5.26
CA ALA A 293 13.06 -1.96 -4.14
C ALA A 293 14.50 -1.64 -4.57
N ASN A 294 14.92 -2.11 -5.74
CA ASN A 294 16.26 -1.87 -6.29
C ASN A 294 16.54 -0.37 -6.51
N ALA A 295 15.53 0.46 -6.80
CA ALA A 295 15.69 1.91 -6.90
C ALA A 295 16.07 2.58 -5.56
N PHE A 296 15.87 1.89 -4.43
CA PHE A 296 16.31 2.32 -3.11
C PHE A 296 17.61 1.62 -2.65
N GLY A 297 18.21 0.78 -3.50
CA GLY A 297 19.42 0.02 -3.17
C GLY A 297 19.16 -1.15 -2.21
N CYS A 298 17.92 -1.66 -2.18
CA CYS A 298 17.51 -2.81 -1.38
C CYS A 298 16.82 -3.87 -2.25
N SER A 299 16.52 -5.03 -1.66
CA SER A 299 15.84 -6.13 -2.35
C SER A 299 14.73 -6.68 -1.46
N ILE A 300 13.58 -7.05 -2.05
CA ILE A 300 12.50 -7.66 -1.27
C ILE A 300 13.00 -8.93 -0.59
N PHE A 301 13.89 -9.70 -1.22
CA PHE A 301 14.41 -10.98 -0.71
C PHE A 301 15.29 -10.89 0.54
N SER A 302 15.82 -9.70 0.85
CA SER A 302 16.72 -9.50 2.00
C SER A 302 16.26 -8.41 2.98
N SER A 303 15.37 -7.52 2.53
CA SER A 303 14.94 -6.35 3.30
C SER A 303 13.50 -6.43 3.78
N ALA A 304 12.70 -7.40 3.35
CA ALA A 304 11.29 -7.45 3.75
C ALA A 304 11.08 -7.74 5.23
N ILE A 305 10.17 -6.98 5.83
CA ILE A 305 9.70 -7.08 7.21
C ILE A 305 8.33 -7.76 7.25
N HIS A 306 7.44 -7.33 6.34
CA HIS A 306 6.05 -7.74 6.29
C HIS A 306 5.55 -7.76 4.83
N PHE A 307 4.70 -8.74 4.51
CA PHE A 307 3.87 -8.75 3.31
C PHE A 307 2.40 -8.75 3.68
N LEU A 308 1.68 -7.78 3.14
CA LEU A 308 0.22 -7.83 3.06
C LEU A 308 -0.16 -8.26 1.64
N VAL A 309 -0.81 -9.42 1.52
CA VAL A 309 -1.21 -10.01 0.24
C VAL A 309 -2.73 -9.94 0.14
N TYR A 310 -3.22 -9.09 -0.76
CA TYR A 310 -4.64 -9.07 -1.08
C TYR A 310 -4.94 -10.10 -2.16
N CYS A 311 -5.93 -10.94 -1.92
CA CYS A 311 -6.44 -11.90 -2.89
C CYS A 311 -7.92 -11.60 -3.16
N SER A 312 -8.36 -11.75 -4.41
CA SER A 312 -9.78 -11.65 -4.71
C SER A 312 -10.56 -12.76 -4.01
N ALA A 313 -11.67 -12.39 -3.37
CA ALA A 313 -12.60 -13.32 -2.73
C ALA A 313 -13.22 -14.31 -3.72
N HIS A 314 -13.21 -13.98 -5.03
CA HIS A 314 -13.71 -14.82 -6.11
C HIS A 314 -12.79 -15.98 -6.49
N LEU A 315 -11.57 -16.03 -5.96
CA LEU A 315 -10.67 -17.18 -6.17
C LEU A 315 -11.26 -18.44 -5.53
N THR A 316 -11.17 -19.54 -6.26
CA THR A 316 -11.49 -20.87 -5.73
C THR A 316 -10.48 -21.28 -4.67
N SER A 317 -10.84 -22.25 -3.81
CA SER A 317 -9.93 -22.78 -2.78
C SER A 317 -8.61 -23.30 -3.38
N SER A 318 -8.67 -23.97 -4.54
CA SER A 318 -7.46 -24.48 -5.20
C SER A 318 -6.58 -23.35 -5.73
N GLU A 319 -7.16 -22.27 -6.27
CA GLU A 319 -6.36 -21.12 -6.71
C GLU A 319 -5.71 -20.39 -5.54
N LYS A 320 -6.40 -20.27 -4.40
CA LYS A 320 -5.84 -19.72 -3.15
C LYS A 320 -4.63 -20.53 -2.68
N GLU A 321 -4.75 -21.86 -2.63
CA GLU A 321 -3.64 -22.76 -2.31
C GLU A 321 -2.47 -22.62 -3.30
N GLN A 322 -2.76 -22.45 -4.58
CA GLN A 322 -1.73 -22.24 -5.61
C GLN A 322 -1.01 -20.92 -5.44
N VAL A 323 -1.71 -19.83 -5.10
CA VAL A 323 -1.11 -18.52 -4.79
C VAL A 323 -0.16 -18.64 -3.61
N GLU A 324 -0.60 -19.27 -2.52
CA GLU A 324 0.22 -19.48 -1.33
C GLU A 324 1.45 -20.35 -1.62
N HIS A 325 1.27 -21.47 -2.32
CA HIS A 325 2.37 -22.32 -2.74
C HIS A 325 3.34 -21.58 -3.67
N LYS A 326 2.85 -20.73 -4.57
CA LYS A 326 3.66 -19.93 -5.48
C LYS A 326 4.47 -18.87 -4.74
N LEU A 327 3.87 -18.17 -3.77
CA LEU A 327 4.60 -17.24 -2.90
C LEU A 327 5.69 -18.00 -2.13
N HIS A 328 5.37 -19.14 -1.56
CA HIS A 328 6.35 -19.92 -0.82
C HIS A 328 7.51 -20.39 -1.70
N SER A 329 7.21 -20.96 -2.87
CA SER A 329 8.22 -21.54 -3.77
C SER A 329 9.02 -20.52 -4.59
N SER A 330 8.45 -19.36 -4.91
CA SER A 330 9.12 -18.33 -5.73
C SER A 330 9.79 -17.26 -4.89
N TYR A 331 9.33 -17.06 -3.65
CA TYR A 331 9.83 -16.02 -2.77
C TYR A 331 10.43 -16.59 -1.48
N ILE A 332 9.65 -17.29 -0.66
CA ILE A 332 10.07 -17.69 0.70
C ILE A 332 11.31 -18.59 0.68
N THR A 333 11.37 -19.55 -0.24
CA THR A 333 12.52 -20.45 -0.43
C THR A 333 13.81 -19.73 -0.86
N HIS A 334 13.69 -18.53 -1.41
CA HIS A 334 14.81 -17.73 -1.94
C HIS A 334 15.18 -16.56 -1.03
N LEU A 335 14.54 -16.44 0.13
CA LEU A 335 14.83 -15.40 1.12
C LEU A 335 16.25 -15.52 1.67
N ASP A 336 16.98 -14.41 1.70
CA ASP A 336 18.26 -14.31 2.38
C ASP A 336 18.04 -13.90 3.84
N CYS A 337 17.76 -14.88 4.69
CA CYS A 337 17.58 -14.66 6.13
C CYS A 337 18.91 -14.53 6.90
N SER A 338 20.06 -14.47 6.23
CA SER A 338 21.38 -14.42 6.90
C SER A 338 21.55 -13.18 7.78
N ASN A 339 20.93 -12.06 7.40
CA ASN A 339 21.03 -10.77 8.10
C ASN A 339 19.93 -10.55 9.15
N THR A 340 18.73 -11.11 8.97
CA THR A 340 17.56 -10.85 9.82
C THR A 340 17.23 -11.99 10.79
N GLY A 341 17.71 -13.21 10.53
CA GLY A 341 17.52 -14.38 11.41
C GLY A 341 16.09 -14.93 11.50
N SER A 342 15.12 -14.32 10.81
CA SER A 342 13.72 -14.77 10.78
C SER A 342 13.05 -14.40 9.46
N TYR A 343 11.99 -15.13 9.10
CA TYR A 343 11.18 -14.85 7.91
C TYR A 343 10.31 -13.61 8.11
N PRO A 344 10.04 -12.82 7.05
CA PRO A 344 9.07 -11.72 7.13
C PRO A 344 7.69 -12.28 7.49
N THR A 345 6.89 -11.48 8.19
CA THR A 345 5.50 -11.85 8.49
C THR A 345 4.65 -11.73 7.22
N ILE A 346 3.68 -12.63 7.04
CA ILE A 346 2.79 -12.62 5.88
C ILE A 346 1.34 -12.66 6.36
N LEU A 347 0.54 -11.70 5.88
CA LEU A 347 -0.90 -11.65 6.11
C LEU A 347 -1.63 -11.68 4.76
N TYR A 348 -2.55 -12.63 4.60
CA TYR A 348 -3.47 -12.68 3.48
C TYR A 348 -4.79 -12.01 3.85
N VAL A 349 -5.33 -11.22 2.93
CA VAL A 349 -6.64 -10.59 3.06
C VAL A 349 -7.47 -10.89 1.82
N LEU A 350 -8.65 -11.47 2.00
CA LEU A 350 -9.63 -11.64 0.93
C LEU A 350 -10.45 -10.35 0.79
N ALA A 351 -10.19 -9.65 -0.31
CA ALA A 351 -10.91 -8.45 -0.72
C ALA A 351 -11.96 -8.82 -1.80
N SER A 352 -13.05 -8.05 -1.88
CA SER A 352 -14.09 -8.33 -2.88
C SER A 352 -13.52 -8.23 -4.30
N TYR A 353 -12.96 -7.07 -4.64
CA TYR A 353 -12.28 -6.83 -5.91
C TYR A 353 -11.01 -6.00 -5.71
N LEU A 354 -10.06 -6.21 -6.62
CA LEU A 354 -8.82 -5.44 -6.70
C LEU A 354 -8.83 -4.55 -7.95
N PRO A 355 -7.97 -3.51 -8.02
CA PRO A 355 -7.92 -2.63 -9.18
C PRO A 355 -7.66 -3.42 -10.47
N LYS A 356 -8.25 -2.95 -11.58
CA LYS A 356 -8.21 -3.62 -12.91
C LYS A 356 -8.79 -5.05 -12.93
N GLY A 357 -9.50 -5.48 -11.88
CA GLY A 357 -10.02 -6.84 -11.79
C GLY A 357 -8.93 -7.89 -11.56
N ALA A 358 -7.78 -7.47 -11.00
CA ALA A 358 -6.70 -8.38 -10.63
C ALA A 358 -7.16 -9.41 -9.59
N TYR A 359 -6.49 -10.55 -9.58
CA TYR A 359 -6.69 -11.59 -8.59
C TYR A 359 -5.80 -11.40 -7.35
N VAL A 360 -4.60 -10.82 -7.53
CA VAL A 360 -3.62 -10.65 -6.45
C VAL A 360 -2.96 -9.27 -6.50
N GLU A 361 -2.84 -8.62 -5.34
CA GLU A 361 -2.03 -7.42 -5.10
C GLU A 361 -1.12 -7.69 -3.89
N ILE A 362 0.16 -7.36 -3.99
CA ILE A 362 1.09 -7.47 -2.85
C ILE A 362 1.54 -6.11 -2.39
N LYS A 363 1.67 -5.95 -1.09
CA LYS A 363 2.18 -4.74 -0.44
C LYS A 363 3.33 -5.14 0.51
N PRO A 364 4.59 -5.08 0.02
CA PRO A 364 5.75 -5.30 0.86
C PRO A 364 6.04 -4.09 1.75
N LEU A 365 6.57 -4.35 2.94
CA LEU A 365 7.17 -3.35 3.82
C LEU A 365 8.62 -3.73 4.06
N LEU A 366 9.57 -2.84 3.72
CA LEU A 366 10.99 -3.18 3.75
C LEU A 366 11.77 -2.34 4.79
N TYR A 367 12.78 -2.95 5.39
CA TYR A 367 13.79 -2.30 6.23
C TYR A 367 15.00 -1.94 5.37
N VAL A 368 15.29 -0.64 5.27
CA VAL A 368 16.40 -0.10 4.48
C VAL A 368 17.28 0.71 5.43
N PRO A 369 18.36 0.12 5.98
CA PRO A 369 19.22 0.84 6.90
C PRO A 369 19.88 2.03 6.19
N THR A 370 19.86 3.19 6.83
CA THR A 370 20.55 4.38 6.32
C THR A 370 22.07 4.23 6.47
N ASN A 371 22.82 4.37 5.36
CA ASN A 371 24.29 4.22 5.30
C ASN A 371 25.08 5.32 6.05
N ASP A 372 24.44 6.17 6.84
CA ASP A 372 25.07 7.32 7.52
C ASP A 372 25.53 7.01 8.97
N ASP A 373 25.31 5.78 9.45
CA ASP A 373 25.83 5.33 10.74
C ASP A 373 27.31 4.92 10.61
N GLY A 374 28.18 5.93 10.51
CA GLY A 374 29.58 5.78 10.91
C GLY A 374 29.64 5.29 12.36
N VAL A 375 29.91 3.99 12.55
CA VAL A 375 30.06 3.36 13.87
C VAL A 375 28.87 3.69 14.78
N ALA A 376 27.74 3.00 14.59
CA ALA A 376 26.78 2.84 15.66
C ALA A 376 27.50 2.14 16.84
N THR A 377 28.04 2.94 17.74
CA THR A 377 28.42 2.51 19.09
C THR A 377 27.24 1.71 19.60
N ARG A 378 27.49 0.47 20.04
CA ARG A 378 26.52 -0.31 20.81
C ARG A 378 26.23 0.46 22.09
N GLU A 379 25.36 1.46 22.03
CA GLU A 379 24.66 1.93 23.20
C GLU A 379 23.72 0.80 23.58
N LEU A 380 24.21 -0.07 24.47
CA LEU A 380 23.32 -0.77 25.37
C LEU A 380 22.57 0.31 26.13
N GLU A 381 21.46 0.79 25.57
CA GLU A 381 20.43 1.40 26.39
C GLU A 381 20.11 0.37 27.48
N ALA A 382 20.12 0.84 28.73
CA ALA A 382 19.91 0.00 29.88
C ALA A 382 18.64 -0.83 29.67
N ARG A 383 18.74 -2.17 29.83
CA ARG A 383 17.59 -3.09 29.93
C ARG A 383 16.62 -2.54 30.97
N GLY A 384 15.69 -1.68 30.56
CA GLY A 384 14.54 -1.33 31.33
C GLY A 384 13.67 -2.56 31.33
N SER A 385 13.74 -3.34 32.41
CA SER A 385 12.86 -4.49 32.61
C SER A 385 11.42 -3.98 32.67
N TRP A 386 10.76 -3.91 31.51
CA TRP A 386 9.34 -3.61 31.42
C TRP A 386 8.58 -4.85 31.89
N THR A 387 8.19 -4.85 33.16
CA THR A 387 7.29 -5.86 33.71
C THR A 387 5.87 -5.35 33.53
N ALA A 388 5.07 -5.99 32.68
CA ALA A 388 3.62 -5.77 32.69
C ALA A 388 3.06 -6.24 34.04
N SER A 389 2.96 -5.30 34.98
CA SER A 389 2.48 -5.55 36.34
C SER A 389 0.97 -5.33 36.48
N SER A 390 0.23 -5.36 35.37
CA SER A 390 -1.23 -5.27 35.41
C SER A 390 -1.82 -6.57 35.93
N GLU A 391 -2.72 -6.49 36.91
CA GLU A 391 -3.48 -7.64 37.42
C GLU A 391 -4.24 -8.35 36.29
N ALA A 392 -4.73 -7.58 35.30
CA ALA A 392 -5.40 -8.11 34.12
C ALA A 392 -4.45 -8.97 33.26
N PHE A 393 -3.24 -8.49 32.99
CA PHE A 393 -2.23 -9.25 32.23
C PHE A 393 -1.82 -10.52 32.96
N SER A 394 -1.63 -10.46 34.28
CA SER A 394 -1.30 -11.63 35.10
C SER A 394 -2.43 -12.67 35.09
N GLY A 395 -3.69 -12.22 35.20
CA GLY A 395 -4.88 -13.07 35.11
C GLY A 395 -5.02 -13.74 33.74
N TRP A 396 -4.83 -12.98 32.66
CA TRP A 396 -4.88 -13.51 31.29
C TRP A 396 -3.72 -14.44 30.97
N SER A 397 -2.52 -14.16 31.50
CA SER A 397 -1.38 -15.05 31.36
C SER A 397 -1.64 -16.43 31.95
N ALA A 398 -2.34 -16.52 33.08
CA ALA A 398 -2.72 -17.80 33.68
C ALA A 398 -3.82 -18.52 32.87
N GLN A 399 -4.66 -17.76 32.15
CA GLN A 399 -5.76 -18.30 31.34
C GLN A 399 -5.28 -18.81 29.97
N TYR A 400 -4.30 -18.14 29.36
CA TYR A 400 -3.93 -18.32 27.95
C TYR A 400 -2.51 -18.87 27.73
N SER A 401 -1.75 -19.18 28.80
CA SER A 401 -0.37 -19.70 28.68
C SER A 401 -0.27 -20.96 27.84
N ASP A 402 -1.30 -21.80 27.89
CA ASP A 402 -1.32 -23.12 27.26
C ASP A 402 -1.83 -23.06 25.80
N LEU A 403 -2.27 -21.87 25.35
CA LEU A 403 -2.67 -21.63 23.97
C LEU A 403 -1.45 -21.36 23.10
N ASN A 404 -1.16 -22.35 22.25
CA ASN A 404 0.02 -22.50 21.39
C ASN A 404 0.42 -21.20 20.66
N ASP A 405 1.73 -20.97 20.52
CA ASP A 405 2.28 -19.83 19.75
C ASP A 405 2.07 -19.96 18.23
N SER A 406 1.47 -21.06 17.76
CA SER A 406 1.19 -21.29 16.34
C SER A 406 0.24 -20.28 15.70
N CYS A 407 -0.43 -19.43 16.49
CA CYS A 407 -1.29 -18.37 15.98
C CYS A 407 -0.53 -17.08 15.65
N CYS A 408 0.76 -16.99 15.96
CA CYS A 408 1.55 -15.78 15.82
C CYS A 408 2.71 -15.98 14.85
N GLN A 409 2.88 -15.03 13.92
CA GLN A 409 4.14 -14.82 13.21
C GLN A 409 4.80 -13.57 13.80
N VAL A 410 6.08 -13.62 14.12
CA VAL A 410 6.83 -12.48 14.65
C VAL A 410 8.16 -12.35 13.90
N HIS A 411 8.46 -11.15 13.43
CA HIS A 411 9.70 -10.80 12.76
C HIS A 411 10.31 -9.58 13.45
N THR A 412 11.57 -9.68 13.88
CA THR A 412 12.27 -8.56 14.50
C THR A 412 13.60 -8.28 13.81
N ILE A 413 13.97 -7.00 13.78
CA ILE A 413 15.22 -6.54 13.16
C ILE A 413 16.00 -5.72 14.19
N GLY A 414 17.09 -6.29 14.69
CA GLY A 414 18.08 -5.60 15.53
C GLY A 414 17.52 -4.89 16.78
N GLY A 415 16.36 -5.32 17.29
CA GLY A 415 15.64 -4.64 18.37
C GLY A 415 15.06 -3.26 17.99
N ARG A 416 15.16 -2.85 16.72
CA ARG A 416 14.65 -1.58 16.19
C ARG A 416 13.23 -1.72 15.64
N ILE A 417 12.94 -2.83 14.98
CA ILE A 417 11.62 -3.14 14.40
C ILE A 417 11.07 -4.44 14.97
N CYS A 418 9.77 -4.45 15.24
CA CYS A 418 8.98 -5.65 15.52
C CYS A 418 7.72 -5.64 14.66
N SER A 419 7.60 -6.62 13.76
CA SER A 419 6.36 -6.92 13.04
C SER A 419 5.75 -8.19 13.59
N ALA A 420 4.43 -8.21 13.77
CA ALA A 420 3.73 -9.41 14.17
C ALA A 420 2.38 -9.55 13.46
N VAL A 421 2.01 -10.79 13.16
CA VAL A 421 0.68 -11.18 12.71
C VAL A 421 0.10 -12.16 13.71
N ILE A 422 -1.11 -11.90 14.21
CA ILE A 422 -1.84 -12.82 15.11
C ILE A 422 -3.10 -13.25 14.38
N SER A 423 -3.30 -14.55 14.22
CA SER A 423 -4.40 -15.14 13.46
C SER A 423 -5.22 -16.09 14.33
N ILE A 424 -6.49 -15.79 14.53
CA ILE A 424 -7.40 -16.59 15.36
C ILE A 424 -8.30 -17.43 14.47
N THR A 425 -7.98 -18.71 14.34
CA THR A 425 -8.84 -19.71 13.70
C THR A 425 -10.03 -20.09 14.58
N ASP A 426 -11.04 -20.74 14.00
CA ASP A 426 -12.18 -21.32 14.75
C ASP A 426 -11.73 -22.22 15.91
N ASP A 427 -10.75 -23.11 15.66
CA ASP A 427 -10.22 -24.02 16.67
C ASP A 427 -9.57 -23.29 17.85
N ILE A 428 -8.91 -22.17 17.59
CA ILE A 428 -8.31 -21.34 18.63
C ILE A 428 -9.40 -20.59 19.38
N ALA A 429 -10.38 -20.02 18.67
CA ALA A 429 -11.48 -19.29 19.27
C ALA A 429 -12.36 -20.17 20.18
N LEU A 430 -12.64 -21.42 19.80
CA LEU A 430 -13.36 -22.38 20.65
C LEU A 430 -12.62 -22.62 21.97
N LYS A 431 -11.29 -22.73 21.93
CA LYS A 431 -10.46 -22.88 23.14
C LYS A 431 -10.44 -21.61 23.99
N ILE A 432 -10.34 -20.42 23.36
CA ILE A 432 -10.38 -19.13 24.08
C ILE A 432 -11.71 -18.96 24.80
N CYS A 433 -12.83 -19.23 24.13
CA CYS A 433 -14.16 -19.09 24.68
C CYS A 433 -14.53 -20.22 25.66
N SER A 434 -13.78 -21.33 25.67
CA SER A 434 -14.11 -22.54 26.42
C SER A 434 -15.52 -23.06 26.10
N THR A 435 -15.90 -23.02 24.81
CA THR A 435 -17.20 -23.47 24.30
C THR A 435 -17.05 -24.50 23.19
N GLU A 436 -18.09 -25.31 22.98
CA GLU A 436 -18.15 -26.28 21.87
C GLU A 436 -18.67 -25.65 20.56
N GLN A 437 -19.31 -24.48 20.65
CA GLN A 437 -19.83 -23.72 19.49
C GLN A 437 -19.59 -22.22 19.66
N LEU A 438 -19.30 -21.54 18.56
CA LEU A 438 -19.16 -20.09 18.49
C LEU A 438 -20.48 -19.46 18.04
N TYR A 439 -21.03 -18.61 18.88
CA TYR A 439 -22.25 -17.84 18.58
C TYR A 439 -21.97 -16.38 18.18
N HIS A 440 -20.69 -16.01 18.03
CA HIS A 440 -20.24 -14.63 17.76
C HIS A 440 -20.95 -13.56 18.63
N SER A 441 -21.23 -13.91 19.89
CA SER A 441 -21.82 -12.98 20.85
C SER A 441 -20.80 -11.92 21.26
N GLU A 442 -21.28 -10.79 21.78
CA GLU A 442 -20.39 -9.73 22.31
C GLU A 442 -19.44 -10.27 23.40
N GLU A 443 -19.88 -11.24 24.20
CA GLU A 443 -19.03 -11.94 25.19
C GLU A 443 -17.91 -12.77 24.55
N HIS A 444 -18.21 -13.51 23.47
CA HIS A 444 -17.17 -14.22 22.72
C HIS A 444 -16.17 -13.24 22.10
N MET A 445 -16.66 -12.17 21.47
CA MET A 445 -15.78 -11.14 20.89
C MET A 445 -14.91 -10.47 21.95
N LYS A 446 -15.44 -10.27 23.16
CA LYS A 446 -14.67 -9.76 24.30
C LYS A 446 -13.57 -10.73 24.73
N ALA A 447 -13.85 -12.03 24.77
CA ALA A 447 -12.83 -13.04 25.06
C ALA A 447 -11.72 -13.06 23.99
N LEU A 448 -12.09 -13.00 22.71
CA LEU A 448 -11.12 -12.92 21.61
C LEU A 448 -10.27 -11.65 21.67
N ALA A 449 -10.90 -10.48 21.90
CA ALA A 449 -10.19 -9.22 22.04
C ALA A 449 -9.18 -9.26 23.21
N ARG A 450 -9.56 -9.83 24.36
CA ARG A 450 -8.65 -10.02 25.52
C ARG A 450 -7.46 -10.88 25.17
N PHE A 451 -7.69 -11.99 24.45
CA PHE A 451 -6.61 -12.84 23.96
C PHE A 451 -5.68 -12.11 22.99
N CYS A 452 -6.22 -11.38 22.01
CA CYS A 452 -5.42 -10.54 21.10
C CYS A 452 -4.56 -9.55 21.88
N ALA A 453 -5.16 -8.79 22.80
CA ALA A 453 -4.48 -7.77 23.57
C ALA A 453 -3.40 -8.38 24.50
N PHE A 454 -3.67 -9.55 25.10
CA PHE A 454 -2.68 -10.33 25.84
C PHE A 454 -1.50 -10.73 24.96
N LYS A 455 -1.74 -11.39 23.81
CA LYS A 455 -0.68 -11.86 22.91
C LYS A 455 0.13 -10.70 22.35
N LEU A 456 -0.52 -9.61 21.95
CA LEU A 456 0.15 -8.39 21.48
C LEU A 456 1.09 -7.82 22.56
N THR A 457 0.58 -7.65 23.79
CA THR A 457 1.37 -7.17 24.92
C THR A 457 2.55 -8.10 25.22
N LYS A 458 2.32 -9.41 25.19
CA LYS A 458 3.37 -10.42 25.38
C LYS A 458 4.46 -10.33 24.30
N ILE A 459 4.07 -10.21 23.03
CA ILE A 459 5.01 -10.08 21.90
C ILE A 459 5.88 -8.83 22.06
N LEU A 460 5.28 -7.69 22.43
CA LEU A 460 6.03 -6.46 22.69
C LEU A 460 7.04 -6.66 23.82
N ILE A 461 6.62 -7.19 24.98
CA ILE A 461 7.50 -7.41 26.14
C ILE A 461 8.63 -8.39 25.81
N ASP A 462 8.31 -9.53 25.20
CA ASP A 462 9.28 -10.58 24.89
C ASP A 462 10.35 -10.08 23.89
N ASN A 463 10.04 -9.04 23.10
CA ASN A 463 10.94 -8.42 22.13
C ASN A 463 11.45 -7.03 22.56
N ASP A 464 11.23 -6.61 23.81
CA ASP A 464 11.69 -5.34 24.37
C ASP A 464 11.05 -4.08 23.73
N PHE A 465 9.83 -4.17 23.22
CA PHE A 465 9.04 -3.03 22.72
C PHE A 465 7.98 -2.61 23.74
N SER A 466 7.51 -1.36 23.61
CA SER A 466 6.39 -0.83 24.40
C SER A 466 5.23 -0.42 23.49
N CYS A 467 4.05 -0.25 24.06
CA CYS A 467 2.88 0.28 23.33
C CYS A 467 3.16 1.59 22.57
N ASP A 468 4.01 2.46 23.13
CA ASP A 468 4.30 3.77 22.56
C ASP A 468 5.21 3.67 21.32
N THR A 469 5.77 2.50 21.04
CA THR A 469 6.58 2.23 19.84
C THR A 469 5.75 1.64 18.70
N ILE A 470 4.48 1.32 18.95
CA ILE A 470 3.58 0.87 17.89
C ILE A 470 3.51 1.99 16.84
N THR A 471 3.51 1.62 15.57
CA THR A 471 3.39 2.55 14.43
C THR A 471 2.17 2.22 13.59
N MET A 472 1.72 0.97 13.64
CA MET A 472 0.55 0.48 12.95
C MET A 472 -0.01 -0.69 13.76
N LEU A 473 -1.32 -0.66 13.98
CA LEU A 473 -2.07 -1.77 14.57
C LEU A 473 -3.43 -1.85 13.89
N ARG A 474 -3.69 -2.96 13.20
CA ARG A 474 -4.97 -3.22 12.54
C ARG A 474 -5.55 -4.56 12.96
N PHE A 475 -6.86 -4.57 13.17
CA PHE A 475 -7.64 -5.79 13.36
C PHE A 475 -8.54 -6.01 12.14
N TYR A 476 -8.27 -7.09 11.43
CA TYR A 476 -9.06 -7.59 10.32
C TYR A 476 -10.09 -8.58 10.86
N TYR A 477 -11.35 -8.41 10.49
CA TYR A 477 -12.43 -9.30 10.92
C TYR A 477 -13.36 -9.63 9.76
N SER A 478 -13.83 -10.87 9.72
CA SER A 478 -14.75 -11.31 8.68
C SER A 478 -16.15 -10.73 8.88
N VAL A 479 -16.74 -10.22 7.80
CA VAL A 479 -18.12 -9.72 7.80
C VAL A 479 -19.17 -10.84 7.82
N GLU A 480 -18.78 -12.09 7.52
CA GLU A 480 -19.71 -13.24 7.55
C GLU A 480 -20.33 -13.45 8.93
N HIS A 481 -19.60 -13.09 9.99
CA HIS A 481 -20.06 -13.21 11.37
C HIS A 481 -21.01 -12.08 11.82
N SER A 482 -21.39 -11.16 10.92
CA SER A 482 -22.42 -10.11 11.11
C SER A 482 -22.21 -9.20 12.33
N VAL A 483 -20.97 -9.00 12.77
CA VAL A 483 -20.65 -8.07 13.86
C VAL A 483 -20.43 -6.67 13.26
N ALA A 484 -21.18 -5.68 13.73
CA ALA A 484 -21.02 -4.30 13.28
C ALA A 484 -19.67 -3.70 13.74
N ALA A 485 -19.11 -2.79 12.93
CA ALA A 485 -17.79 -2.23 13.17
C ALA A 485 -17.69 -1.41 14.47
N ASP A 486 -18.80 -0.80 14.90
CA ASP A 486 -18.93 -0.06 16.16
C ASP A 486 -18.84 -0.99 17.38
N VAL A 487 -19.46 -2.17 17.31
CA VAL A 487 -19.38 -3.20 18.35
C VAL A 487 -17.94 -3.68 18.48
N MET A 488 -17.29 -4.02 17.36
CA MET A 488 -15.88 -4.43 17.36
C MET A 488 -14.98 -3.35 17.97
N SER A 489 -15.17 -2.10 17.56
CA SER A 489 -14.44 -0.96 18.10
C SER A 489 -14.59 -0.83 19.60
N ARG A 490 -15.84 -0.88 20.09
CA ARG A 490 -16.16 -0.75 21.50
C ARG A 490 -15.52 -1.87 22.31
N VAL A 491 -15.62 -3.12 21.84
CA VAL A 491 -15.08 -4.30 22.52
C VAL A 491 -13.55 -4.21 22.64
N PHE A 492 -12.84 -3.90 21.56
CA PHE A 492 -11.40 -3.74 21.60
C PHE A 492 -10.98 -2.53 22.45
N SER A 493 -11.68 -1.40 22.33
CA SER A 493 -11.39 -0.20 23.14
C SER A 493 -11.53 -0.48 24.64
N GLN A 494 -12.62 -1.15 25.05
CA GLN A 494 -12.82 -1.57 26.45
C GLN A 494 -11.74 -2.55 26.91
N THR A 495 -11.33 -3.47 26.05
CA THR A 495 -10.31 -4.47 26.37
C THR A 495 -8.95 -3.84 26.60
N PHE A 496 -8.52 -2.93 25.71
CA PHE A 496 -7.27 -2.19 25.90
C PHE A 496 -7.33 -1.32 27.17
N ALA A 497 -8.48 -0.71 27.47
CA ALA A 497 -8.69 0.01 28.72
C ALA A 497 -8.65 -0.89 29.99
N GLU A 498 -9.06 -2.16 29.91
CA GLU A 498 -8.91 -3.13 31.02
C GLU A 498 -7.42 -3.43 31.30
N LEU A 499 -6.59 -3.47 30.24
CA LEU A 499 -5.14 -3.65 30.33
C LEU A 499 -4.44 -2.45 31.02
N GLU A 500 -4.99 -1.25 30.84
CA GLU A 500 -4.46 0.04 31.34
C GLU A 500 -4.43 0.18 32.87
N GLY A 501 -5.09 -0.71 33.64
CA GLY A 501 -5.21 -0.69 35.13
C GLY A 501 -3.90 -0.73 35.94
N GLY A 502 -2.75 -0.52 35.30
CA GLY A 502 -1.41 -0.40 35.90
C GLY A 502 -0.40 0.36 35.03
N GLY A 503 -0.83 1.18 34.07
CA GLY A 503 0.03 2.05 33.24
C GLY A 503 0.66 1.34 32.04
N SER A 504 -0.03 1.33 30.90
CA SER A 504 0.53 1.06 29.56
C SER A 504 -0.57 1.23 28.51
N CYS A 505 -0.26 1.79 27.33
CA CYS A 505 -1.13 2.00 26.16
C CYS A 505 -2.13 3.20 26.23
N ARG A 506 -1.72 4.40 26.70
CA ARG A 506 -2.52 5.63 26.49
C ARG A 506 -1.79 6.71 25.70
N THR A 507 -2.50 7.23 24.69
CA THR A 507 -2.47 8.65 24.32
C THR A 507 -3.93 9.16 24.28
N ASP A 508 -4.29 10.05 25.21
CA ASP A 508 -5.43 10.98 25.10
C ASP A 508 -6.87 10.43 24.88
N GLY A 509 -7.12 9.14 25.12
CA GLY A 509 -8.48 8.56 25.08
C GLY A 509 -8.95 8.09 23.69
N VAL A 510 -8.02 7.94 22.74
CA VAL A 510 -8.29 7.44 21.38
C VAL A 510 -7.70 6.03 21.22
N PRO A 511 -8.41 5.07 20.59
CA PRO A 511 -7.89 3.73 20.38
C PRO A 511 -6.63 3.75 19.51
N ILE A 512 -5.63 2.96 19.91
CA ILE A 512 -4.34 2.81 19.21
C ILE A 512 -4.40 1.89 17.98
N PHE A 513 -5.60 1.52 17.54
CA PHE A 513 -5.82 0.51 16.52
C PHE A 513 -6.91 0.95 15.55
N ASN A 514 -6.80 0.42 14.33
CA ASN A 514 -7.83 0.50 13.31
C ASN A 514 -8.51 -0.87 13.16
N ILE A 515 -9.77 -0.85 12.72
CA ILE A 515 -10.52 -2.07 12.41
C ILE A 515 -10.82 -2.06 10.92
N VAL A 516 -10.60 -3.19 10.25
CA VAL A 516 -10.79 -3.33 8.80
C VAL A 516 -11.72 -4.52 8.53
N PRO A 517 -12.95 -4.28 8.01
CA PRO A 517 -13.84 -5.36 7.63
C PRO A 517 -13.35 -6.03 6.34
N VAL A 518 -13.33 -7.35 6.32
CA VAL A 518 -12.86 -8.13 5.17
C VAL A 518 -13.80 -9.30 4.90
N SER A 519 -13.71 -9.92 3.72
CA SER A 519 -14.40 -11.18 3.47
C SER A 519 -13.76 -12.31 4.28
N ALA A 520 -12.43 -12.32 4.33
CA ALA A 520 -11.65 -13.18 5.21
C ALA A 520 -10.23 -12.64 5.34
N SER A 521 -9.48 -13.16 6.32
CA SER A 521 -8.06 -12.87 6.47
C SER A 521 -7.36 -14.04 7.16
N GLY A 522 -6.04 -14.11 7.06
CA GLY A 522 -5.26 -15.02 7.88
C GLY A 522 -3.81 -15.21 7.45
N CYS A 523 -3.11 -16.12 8.14
CA CYS A 523 -1.74 -16.51 7.80
C CYS A 523 -1.64 -17.35 6.50
N SER A 524 -2.77 -17.78 5.95
CA SER A 524 -2.88 -18.57 4.71
C SER A 524 -3.97 -17.98 3.83
N ALA A 525 -3.78 -18.04 2.51
CA ALA A 525 -4.78 -17.57 1.55
C ALA A 525 -6.07 -18.41 1.57
N SER A 526 -5.98 -19.64 2.12
CA SER A 526 -7.08 -20.60 2.22
C SER A 526 -7.81 -20.56 3.57
N MET A 527 -7.27 -19.84 4.57
CA MET A 527 -7.86 -19.75 5.90
C MET A 527 -8.81 -18.56 6.02
N ASN A 528 -9.93 -18.81 6.69
CA ASN A 528 -10.87 -17.79 7.12
C ASN A 528 -10.75 -17.64 8.64
N ASP A 529 -9.76 -16.86 9.08
CA ASP A 529 -9.62 -16.56 10.50
C ASP A 529 -10.73 -15.61 10.94
N ILE A 530 -11.23 -15.80 12.17
CA ILE A 530 -12.29 -14.96 12.75
C ILE A 530 -11.77 -13.53 12.93
N ILE A 531 -10.53 -13.42 13.42
CA ILE A 531 -9.81 -12.16 13.61
C ILE A 531 -8.34 -12.38 13.24
N SER A 532 -7.80 -11.48 12.42
CA SER A 532 -6.35 -11.33 12.20
C SER A 532 -5.88 -9.96 12.68
N CYS A 533 -4.69 -9.90 13.27
CA CYS A 533 -4.05 -8.68 13.74
C CYS A 533 -2.78 -8.43 12.95
N GLU A 534 -2.59 -7.22 12.44
CA GLU A 534 -1.34 -6.72 11.85
C GLU A 534 -0.73 -5.71 12.81
N LEU A 535 0.47 -5.97 13.30
CA LEU A 535 1.23 -5.10 14.19
C LEU A 535 2.56 -4.72 13.55
N LEU A 536 2.89 -3.43 13.61
CA LEU A 536 4.23 -2.92 13.40
C LEU A 536 4.61 -1.99 14.54
N ALA A 537 5.75 -2.25 15.18
CA ALA A 537 6.37 -1.38 16.17
C ALA A 537 7.80 -1.02 15.76
N SER A 538 8.20 0.22 16.05
CA SER A 538 9.47 0.81 15.65
C SER A 538 10.00 1.75 16.74
N LYS A 539 11.29 1.64 17.06
CA LYS A 539 12.00 2.51 18.03
C LYS A 539 12.74 3.70 17.38
N VAL A 540 12.49 3.99 16.10
CA VAL A 540 13.20 5.00 15.30
C VAL A 540 13.04 6.44 15.81
#